data_AF-A0A2V9R7Y9-F1
#
_entry.id   AF-A0A2V9R7Y9-F1
#
_cell.length_a   1.000
_cell.length_b   1.000
_cell.length_c   1.000
_cell.angle_alpha   90.00
_cell.angle_beta   90.00
_cell.angle_gamma   90.00
#
_symmetry.space_group_name_H-M   'P 1'
#
loop_
_entity.id
_entity.type
_entity.pdbx_description
1 polymer ?
#
loop_
_entity_poly.entity_id
_entity_poly.type
_entity_poly.pdbx_seq_one_letter_code
_entity_poly.pdbx_strand_id
1 'polypeptide(L)'
;MKYLALGLLILSSAVWTIAPFTTNAHTAQPMIAKADPDFSIVLFPDTQYYNGQNSYVFQDQANWVVSHQAALNIKMVIGLGDIIDGGGYPVDNNGNVVGLCANAPAATWQAQWQNAQAAINILNSHGIYYQPTIGNHDYDCEGDRPQPRSTTNYFRHFGGLSMPPTAYILDSAGNRTPNFYKIMDTGSTKYMILSLELFPRPWVVTAANNLISNFKGPVIVVTHAYLSNDGSGPTFGNSMQPGSAYPLCSGFPGSVYNCRSDSLASYKPTGGGTDGIGLWYNLIGAHPNLFMALSGHIRLPKPGDFPNVPAYNGAGRVDCNVQAWTTLCSNPYRPIQILSDFQGQGNGGYFGYGYLRILTVSPAKKTVSVFTYSPSVSGRKSKFPAALPAYKTDSYNQFTANFPNTFGGPEREITQITSPLDGSHVPRIFPLSAAAHGPDRTSHMQIYVDGTKYADYRNVNSLPTGTKVVLPRAGVHRVAVQTHDSSTGNWVKSVIYVTSP
;
A
#
# COMPACT_ATOMS: atom_id res chain seq x y z
N MET A 1 -79.35 3.15 -22.33
CA MET A 1 -79.58 4.49 -21.74
C MET A 1 -78.26 5.02 -21.20
N LYS A 2 -78.05 6.34 -21.17
CA LYS A 2 -76.93 7.07 -20.53
C LYS A 2 -75.50 6.74 -21.01
N TYR A 3 -74.94 7.65 -21.82
CA TYR A 3 -73.70 8.45 -21.59
C TYR A 3 -72.70 7.95 -20.52
N LEU A 4 -71.37 8.10 -20.65
CA LEU A 4 -70.50 8.89 -21.57
C LEU A 4 -69.14 8.11 -21.68
N ALA A 5 -68.02 8.48 -22.34
CA ALA A 5 -67.54 9.74 -22.93
C ALA A 5 -66.54 9.49 -24.10
N LEU A 6 -65.55 10.38 -24.28
CA LEU A 6 -64.49 10.35 -25.30
C LEU A 6 -63.11 10.58 -24.66
N GLY A 7 -62.02 10.12 -25.27
CA GLY A 7 -60.67 10.30 -24.70
C GLY A 7 -59.51 9.74 -25.52
N LEU A 8 -59.32 10.21 -26.76
CA LEU A 8 -58.20 9.77 -27.61
C LEU A 8 -56.95 10.61 -27.33
N LEU A 9 -55.94 10.03 -26.68
CA LEU A 9 -54.69 10.73 -26.34
C LEU A 9 -53.69 10.71 -27.52
N ILE A 10 -53.30 11.89 -28.01
CA ILE A 10 -52.23 12.03 -29.01
C ILE A 10 -50.89 12.09 -28.27
N LEU A 11 -50.07 11.03 -28.40
CA LEU A 11 -48.71 10.98 -27.87
C LEU A 11 -47.76 11.80 -28.74
N SER A 12 -47.34 12.97 -28.25
CA SER A 12 -46.30 13.79 -28.88
C SER A 12 -44.91 13.25 -28.54
N SER A 13 -44.15 12.88 -29.57
CA SER A 13 -42.78 12.37 -29.45
C SER A 13 -41.77 13.49 -29.23
N ALA A 14 -41.64 13.94 -27.98
CA ALA A 14 -40.60 14.89 -27.57
C ALA A 14 -39.20 14.24 -27.66
N VAL A 15 -38.53 14.39 -28.80
CA VAL A 15 -37.14 13.95 -29.00
C VAL A 15 -36.21 14.85 -28.18
N TRP A 16 -35.83 14.39 -26.99
CA TRP A 16 -34.77 15.01 -26.21
C TRP A 16 -33.42 14.76 -26.89
N THR A 17 -32.89 15.78 -27.57
CA THR A 17 -31.51 15.80 -28.04
C THR A 17 -30.57 15.87 -26.84
N ILE A 18 -30.04 14.71 -26.44
CA ILE A 18 -29.01 14.62 -25.40
C ILE A 18 -27.78 15.38 -25.92
N ALA A 19 -27.52 16.57 -25.38
CA ALA A 19 -26.29 17.28 -25.68
C ALA A 19 -25.09 16.41 -25.25
N PRO A 20 -24.07 16.22 -26.11
CA PRO A 20 -22.91 15.43 -25.72
C PRO A 20 -22.20 16.12 -24.56
N PHE A 21 -22.10 15.43 -23.41
CA PHE A 21 -21.34 15.92 -22.27
C PHE A 21 -19.86 16.03 -22.66
N THR A 22 -19.42 17.24 -23.01
CA THR A 22 -18.01 17.59 -23.13
C THR A 22 -17.41 17.64 -21.74
N THR A 23 -17.00 16.47 -21.24
CA THR A 23 -16.19 16.34 -20.04
C THR A 23 -14.82 16.98 -20.30
N ASN A 24 -14.70 18.27 -19.99
CA ASN A 24 -13.41 18.95 -19.86
C ASN A 24 -12.62 18.23 -18.76
N ALA A 25 -11.78 17.29 -19.18
CA ALA A 25 -11.09 16.32 -18.32
C ALA A 25 -9.89 16.94 -17.58
N HIS A 26 -10.17 17.98 -16.81
CA HIS A 26 -9.33 18.49 -15.74
C HIS A 26 -10.01 18.17 -14.42
N THR A 27 -10.04 16.87 -14.08
CA THR A 27 -10.15 16.45 -12.68
C THR A 27 -9.03 17.17 -11.93
N ALA A 28 -9.40 18.10 -11.04
CA ALA A 28 -8.45 18.92 -10.33
C ALA A 28 -7.44 18.01 -9.60
N GLN A 29 -6.19 18.04 -10.03
CA GLN A 29 -5.16 17.16 -9.50
C GLN A 29 -5.04 17.37 -7.98
N PRO A 30 -5.00 16.29 -7.18
CA PRO A 30 -4.88 16.38 -5.72
C PRO A 30 -3.53 17.02 -5.39
N MET A 31 -3.52 18.30 -5.06
CA MET A 31 -2.30 19.08 -4.97
C MET A 31 -1.91 19.32 -3.50
N ILE A 32 -0.68 18.95 -3.14
CA ILE A 32 -0.03 19.40 -1.91
C ILE A 32 0.52 20.81 -2.21
N ALA A 33 0.17 21.82 -1.41
CA ALA A 33 0.55 23.18 -1.71
C ALA A 33 2.07 23.39 -1.60
N LYS A 34 2.71 23.94 -2.64
CA LYS A 34 4.18 24.17 -2.67
C LYS A 34 4.69 25.05 -1.52
N ALA A 35 3.81 25.87 -0.92
CA ALA A 35 4.12 26.73 0.23
C ALA A 35 3.95 26.04 1.60
N ASP A 36 3.44 24.81 1.65
CA ASP A 36 3.35 24.04 2.90
C ASP A 36 4.78 23.68 3.38
N PRO A 37 5.05 23.76 4.70
CA PRO A 37 6.37 23.50 5.25
C PRO A 37 6.76 22.02 5.17
N ASP A 38 8.06 21.74 5.02
CA ASP A 38 8.62 20.40 5.15
C ASP A 38 8.20 19.76 6.49
N PHE A 39 7.78 18.50 6.47
CA PHE A 39 7.26 17.78 7.65
C PHE A 39 7.67 16.31 7.65
N SER A 40 7.68 15.66 8.82
CA SER A 40 8.10 14.26 8.93
C SER A 40 6.99 13.31 9.39
N ILE A 41 7.02 12.12 8.82
CA ILE A 41 6.30 10.91 9.25
C ILE A 41 7.37 9.92 9.72
N VAL A 42 7.14 9.25 10.85
CA VAL A 42 8.03 8.17 11.31
C VAL A 42 7.32 6.83 11.19
N LEU A 43 7.99 5.81 10.68
CA LEU A 43 7.46 4.44 10.61
C LEU A 43 8.09 3.58 11.69
N PHE A 44 7.25 2.86 12.42
CA PHE A 44 7.61 1.79 13.36
C PHE A 44 7.24 0.45 12.72
N PRO A 45 8.19 -0.22 12.04
CA PRO A 45 7.98 -1.54 11.48
C PRO A 45 8.12 -2.63 12.53
N ASP A 46 7.28 -3.66 12.39
CA ASP A 46 7.48 -5.05 12.85
C ASP A 46 8.20 -5.11 14.21
N THR A 47 7.47 -4.64 15.25
CA THR A 47 8.02 -4.33 16.58
C THR A 47 7.90 -5.48 17.58
N GLN A 48 7.39 -6.64 17.14
CA GLN A 48 7.00 -7.77 17.97
C GLN A 48 8.05 -8.17 19.01
N TYR A 49 9.31 -8.29 18.59
CA TYR A 49 10.42 -8.77 19.40
C TYR A 49 10.95 -7.74 20.40
N TYR A 50 10.57 -6.48 20.27
CA TYR A 50 10.87 -5.47 21.29
C TYR A 50 10.02 -5.71 22.53
N ASN A 51 8.76 -6.13 22.39
CA ASN A 51 7.80 -6.13 23.50
C ASN A 51 7.94 -7.29 24.52
N GLY A 52 8.93 -8.16 24.34
CA GLY A 52 9.39 -9.13 25.35
C GLY A 52 10.41 -8.54 26.33
N GLN A 53 11.54 -9.23 26.53
CA GLN A 53 12.61 -8.85 27.47
C GLN A 53 13.33 -7.52 27.11
N ASN A 54 13.16 -7.03 25.88
CA ASN A 54 13.82 -5.84 25.34
C ASN A 54 12.86 -4.64 25.20
N SER A 55 11.83 -4.53 26.06
CA SER A 55 10.75 -3.51 25.93
C SER A 55 11.21 -2.06 26.00
N TYR A 56 12.45 -1.81 26.42
CA TYR A 56 13.12 -0.51 26.30
C TYR A 56 13.37 -0.09 24.85
N VAL A 57 13.45 -1.01 23.87
CA VAL A 57 13.73 -0.69 22.47
C VAL A 57 12.57 0.06 21.82
N PHE A 58 11.33 -0.38 22.06
CA PHE A 58 10.14 0.33 21.56
C PHE A 58 9.95 1.68 22.27
N GLN A 59 10.31 1.76 23.55
CA GLN A 59 10.34 3.02 24.31
C GLN A 59 11.44 3.96 23.82
N ASP A 60 12.63 3.46 23.45
CA ASP A 60 13.70 4.29 22.85
C ASP A 60 13.24 4.90 21.52
N GLN A 61 12.50 4.14 20.70
CA GLN A 61 11.89 4.65 19.48
C GLN A 61 10.88 5.78 19.78
N ALA A 62 9.98 5.60 20.74
CA ALA A 62 9.00 6.62 21.12
C ALA A 62 9.65 7.88 21.73
N ASN A 63 10.62 7.72 22.63
CA ASN A 63 11.38 8.82 23.24
C ASN A 63 12.24 9.58 22.20
N TRP A 64 12.79 8.88 21.20
CA TRP A 64 13.49 9.53 20.10
C TRP A 64 12.54 10.41 19.28
N VAL A 65 11.35 9.90 18.94
CA VAL A 65 10.33 10.67 18.23
C VAL A 65 9.92 11.92 19.01
N VAL A 66 9.64 11.80 20.32
CA VAL A 66 9.30 12.96 21.17
C VAL A 66 10.43 14.00 21.19
N SER A 67 11.67 13.58 21.45
CA SER A 67 12.82 14.50 21.51
C SER A 67 13.17 15.17 20.17
N HIS A 68 12.72 14.62 19.04
CA HIS A 68 12.99 15.16 17.69
C HIS A 68 11.74 15.79 17.04
N GLN A 69 10.58 15.77 17.72
CA GLN A 69 9.28 16.21 17.19
C GLN A 69 9.32 17.62 16.58
N ALA A 70 9.86 18.59 17.33
CA ALA A 70 9.96 19.98 16.88
C ALA A 70 11.01 20.15 15.77
N ALA A 71 12.20 19.56 15.94
CA ALA A 71 13.33 19.72 15.02
C ALA A 71 13.09 19.11 13.63
N LEU A 72 12.31 18.03 13.54
CA LEU A 72 11.97 17.35 12.28
C LEU A 72 10.52 17.62 11.83
N ASN A 73 9.78 18.48 12.56
CA ASN A 73 8.36 18.76 12.34
C ASN A 73 7.52 17.47 12.20
N ILE A 74 7.69 16.53 13.13
CA ILE A 74 7.05 15.21 13.10
C ILE A 74 5.56 15.37 13.39
N LYS A 75 4.71 14.93 12.44
CA LYS A 75 3.25 15.03 12.56
C LYS A 75 2.60 13.76 13.11
N MET A 76 3.19 12.60 12.83
CA MET A 76 2.60 11.31 13.14
C MET A 76 3.64 10.19 13.16
N VAL A 77 3.28 9.10 13.82
CA VAL A 77 3.96 7.81 13.73
C VAL A 77 3.00 6.77 13.16
N ILE A 78 3.48 5.94 12.25
CA ILE A 78 2.70 4.86 11.64
C ILE A 78 3.34 3.51 12.03
N GLY A 79 2.58 2.67 12.72
CA GLY A 79 2.91 1.25 12.89
C GLY A 79 2.58 0.49 11.60
N LEU A 80 3.47 -0.41 11.18
CA LEU A 80 3.27 -1.21 9.95
C LEU A 80 2.66 -2.60 10.20
N GLY A 81 2.26 -2.90 11.44
CA GLY A 81 1.81 -4.21 11.90
C GLY A 81 2.88 -4.97 12.68
N ASP A 82 2.48 -6.11 13.23
CA ASP A 82 3.27 -6.97 14.10
C ASP A 82 3.81 -6.21 15.31
N ILE A 83 2.88 -5.63 16.06
CA ILE A 83 3.18 -4.82 17.24
C ILE A 83 3.59 -5.73 18.41
N ILE A 84 2.98 -6.91 18.54
CA ILE A 84 3.37 -7.96 19.49
C ILE A 84 3.78 -9.25 18.75
N ASP A 85 4.37 -10.22 19.45
CA ASP A 85 4.78 -11.52 18.89
C ASP A 85 3.68 -12.58 19.06
N GLY A 86 3.01 -12.57 20.22
CA GLY A 86 1.82 -13.41 20.48
C GLY A 86 0.60 -12.56 20.80
N GLY A 87 -0.46 -12.66 19.98
CA GLY A 87 -1.70 -11.90 20.19
C GLY A 87 -2.52 -12.38 21.40
N GLY A 88 -2.34 -13.65 21.78
CA GLY A 88 -2.98 -14.26 22.95
C GLY A 88 -4.32 -14.92 22.66
N TYR A 89 -5.13 -15.08 23.71
CA TYR A 89 -6.49 -15.59 23.64
C TYR A 89 -7.51 -14.44 23.59
N PRO A 90 -8.70 -14.61 22.97
CA PRO A 90 -9.75 -13.59 22.98
C PRO A 90 -10.17 -13.19 24.40
N VAL A 91 -10.29 -11.89 24.65
CA VAL A 91 -10.59 -11.29 25.96
C VAL A 91 -11.88 -10.45 25.96
N ASP A 92 -12.47 -10.30 27.15
CA ASP A 92 -13.46 -9.26 27.42
C ASP A 92 -12.81 -7.87 27.59
N ASN A 93 -13.65 -6.84 27.78
CA ASN A 93 -13.19 -5.46 28.03
C ASN A 93 -12.33 -5.32 29.31
N ASN A 94 -12.44 -6.25 30.27
CA ASN A 94 -11.64 -6.24 31.50
C ASN A 94 -10.26 -6.88 31.28
N GLY A 95 -10.13 -7.80 30.31
CA GLY A 95 -8.94 -8.62 30.05
C GLY A 95 -9.08 -10.08 30.48
N ASN A 96 -10.28 -10.53 30.88
CA ASN A 96 -10.55 -11.94 31.16
C ASN A 96 -10.61 -12.72 29.84
N VAL A 97 -10.03 -13.93 29.79
CA VAL A 97 -10.14 -14.80 28.61
C VAL A 97 -11.58 -15.31 28.47
N VAL A 98 -12.17 -15.14 27.29
CA VAL A 98 -13.56 -15.55 26.97
C VAL A 98 -13.66 -16.45 25.73
N GLY A 99 -12.54 -16.77 25.07
CA GLY A 99 -12.49 -17.63 23.90
C GLY A 99 -11.42 -18.72 23.98
N LEU A 100 -11.56 -19.72 23.11
CA LEU A 100 -10.56 -20.77 22.87
C LEU A 100 -9.86 -20.55 21.53
N CYS A 101 -8.63 -21.05 21.40
CA CYS A 101 -7.81 -20.99 20.19
C CYS A 101 -7.28 -22.38 19.86
N ALA A 102 -6.98 -22.68 18.59
CA ALA A 102 -6.32 -23.95 18.26
C ALA A 102 -4.86 -23.97 18.75
N ASN A 103 -4.16 -22.83 18.63
CA ASN A 103 -2.91 -22.57 19.32
C ASN A 103 -2.83 -21.11 19.81
N ALA A 104 -2.29 -20.91 21.02
CA ALA A 104 -1.96 -19.60 21.57
C ALA A 104 -0.64 -19.71 22.38
N PRO A 105 0.50 -19.25 21.82
CA PRO A 105 1.81 -19.28 22.47
C PRO A 105 1.96 -18.35 23.68
N ALA A 106 3.01 -18.67 24.45
CA ALA A 106 3.65 -17.90 25.52
C ALA A 106 2.73 -17.25 26.58
N ALA A 107 2.96 -17.58 27.86
CA ALA A 107 2.32 -16.96 29.02
C ALA A 107 2.77 -15.49 29.29
N THR A 108 3.12 -14.75 28.24
CA THR A 108 3.65 -13.38 28.28
C THR A 108 2.93 -12.42 27.34
N TRP A 109 1.94 -12.86 26.54
CA TRP A 109 1.24 -11.98 25.59
C TRP A 109 0.61 -10.74 26.26
N GLN A 110 0.08 -10.87 27.49
CA GLN A 110 -0.41 -9.74 28.28
C GLN A 110 0.68 -8.67 28.49
N ALA A 111 1.89 -9.11 28.83
CA ALA A 111 3.03 -8.22 29.06
C ALA A 111 3.52 -7.59 27.75
N GLN A 112 3.44 -8.30 26.62
CA GLN A 112 3.77 -7.74 25.31
C GLN A 112 2.82 -6.58 24.94
N TRP A 113 1.50 -6.79 25.07
CA TRP A 113 0.52 -5.73 24.82
C TRP A 113 0.66 -4.54 25.79
N GLN A 114 0.97 -4.80 27.07
CA GLN A 114 1.22 -3.75 28.07
C GLN A 114 2.49 -2.94 27.74
N ASN A 115 3.59 -3.60 27.38
CA ASN A 115 4.83 -2.96 26.95
C ASN A 115 4.61 -2.11 25.69
N ALA A 116 3.85 -2.63 24.72
CA ALA A 116 3.49 -1.92 23.50
C ALA A 116 2.65 -0.67 23.81
N GLN A 117 1.61 -0.81 24.62
CA GLN A 117 0.76 0.31 25.04
C GLN A 117 1.56 1.37 25.83
N ALA A 118 2.50 0.96 26.68
CA ALA A 118 3.38 1.89 27.41
C ALA A 118 4.26 2.72 26.47
N ALA A 119 4.86 2.10 25.45
CA ALA A 119 5.64 2.82 24.43
C ALA A 119 4.78 3.81 23.62
N ILE A 120 3.56 3.43 23.23
CA ILE A 120 2.64 4.31 22.50
C ILE A 120 2.09 5.44 23.38
N ASN A 121 1.95 5.23 24.69
CA ASN A 121 1.53 6.29 25.62
C ASN A 121 2.59 7.41 25.78
N ILE A 122 3.87 7.15 25.49
CA ILE A 122 4.91 8.19 25.39
C ILE A 122 4.61 9.14 24.22
N LEU A 123 4.13 8.63 23.07
CA LEU A 123 3.73 9.46 21.92
C LEU A 123 2.44 10.25 22.22
N ASN A 124 1.41 9.56 22.72
CA ASN A 124 0.10 10.15 23.00
C ASN A 124 0.18 11.29 24.04
N SER A 125 1.02 11.15 25.07
CA SER A 125 1.22 12.19 26.10
C SER A 125 1.90 13.47 25.58
N HIS A 126 2.56 13.40 24.42
CA HIS A 126 3.16 14.55 23.72
C HIS A 126 2.36 14.98 22.48
N GLY A 127 1.11 14.51 22.35
CA GLY A 127 0.22 14.85 21.24
C GLY A 127 0.63 14.29 19.88
N ILE A 128 1.49 13.26 19.86
CA ILE A 128 1.95 12.61 18.62
C ILE A 128 1.02 11.44 18.31
N TYR A 129 0.25 11.56 17.23
CA TYR A 129 -0.68 10.51 16.81
C TYR A 129 0.07 9.26 16.34
N TYR A 130 -0.28 8.11 16.90
CA TYR A 130 0.13 6.79 16.40
C TYR A 130 -1.01 6.15 15.59
N GLN A 131 -0.70 5.66 14.40
CA GLN A 131 -1.58 4.83 13.57
C GLN A 131 -1.20 3.34 13.76
N PRO A 132 -1.87 2.58 14.64
CA PRO A 132 -1.60 1.16 14.87
C PRO A 132 -2.17 0.29 13.74
N THR A 133 -1.46 0.15 12.61
CA THR A 133 -1.86 -0.87 11.62
C THR A 133 -1.71 -2.27 12.23
N ILE A 134 -2.62 -3.18 11.94
CA ILE A 134 -2.60 -4.55 12.45
C ILE A 134 -1.75 -5.46 11.54
N GLY A 135 -0.87 -6.27 12.13
CA GLY A 135 -0.10 -7.30 11.43
C GLY A 135 -0.80 -8.65 11.38
N ASN A 136 -0.04 -9.72 11.09
CA ASN A 136 -0.56 -11.07 11.35
C ASN A 136 -0.39 -11.42 12.83
N HIS A 137 0.67 -10.97 13.49
CA HIS A 137 0.95 -11.35 14.87
C HIS A 137 -0.11 -10.82 15.86
N ASP A 138 -0.68 -9.65 15.57
CA ASP A 138 -1.62 -8.88 16.39
C ASP A 138 -3.06 -9.43 16.52
N TYR A 139 -3.43 -10.47 15.78
CA TYR A 139 -4.73 -11.15 15.96
C TYR A 139 -4.71 -12.07 17.20
N ASP A 140 -5.84 -12.16 17.89
CA ASP A 140 -6.03 -13.23 18.88
C ASP A 140 -6.04 -14.61 18.17
N CYS A 141 -5.65 -15.67 18.86
CA CYS A 141 -5.47 -17.03 18.32
C CYS A 141 -4.36 -17.12 17.26
N GLU A 142 -3.12 -17.03 17.74
CA GLU A 142 -1.90 -17.03 16.92
C GLU A 142 -1.77 -18.21 15.93
N GLY A 143 -2.22 -19.41 16.29
CA GLY A 143 -2.18 -20.55 15.37
C GLY A 143 -3.07 -20.44 14.14
N ASP A 144 -4.08 -19.57 14.19
CA ASP A 144 -5.19 -19.51 13.24
C ASP A 144 -5.11 -18.28 12.32
N ARG A 145 -4.18 -17.35 12.59
CA ARG A 145 -3.98 -16.05 11.91
C ARG A 145 -4.09 -16.11 10.37
N PRO A 146 -4.77 -15.14 9.72
CA PRO A 146 -5.55 -14.06 10.29
C PRO A 146 -6.95 -14.52 10.74
N GLN A 147 -7.28 -15.81 10.75
CA GLN A 147 -8.56 -16.30 11.26
C GLN A 147 -8.55 -16.41 12.79
N PRO A 148 -9.72 -16.27 13.46
CA PRO A 148 -11.03 -15.88 12.93
C PRO A 148 -11.20 -14.36 12.73
N ARG A 149 -10.10 -13.60 12.57
CA ARG A 149 -10.01 -12.12 12.62
C ARG A 149 -10.44 -11.54 13.97
N SER A 150 -10.29 -12.32 15.05
CA SER A 150 -10.48 -11.83 16.41
C SER A 150 -9.41 -10.81 16.78
N THR A 151 -9.82 -9.67 17.32
CA THR A 151 -8.98 -8.49 17.57
C THR A 151 -9.26 -7.86 18.93
N THR A 152 -9.70 -8.67 19.89
CA THR A 152 -10.11 -8.23 21.22
C THR A 152 -8.95 -7.63 22.00
N ASN A 153 -7.75 -8.24 21.99
CA ASN A 153 -6.58 -7.67 22.64
C ASN A 153 -6.10 -6.39 21.94
N TYR A 154 -6.07 -6.39 20.61
CA TYR A 154 -5.78 -5.20 19.82
C TYR A 154 -6.71 -4.03 20.19
N PHE A 155 -8.03 -4.25 20.28
CA PHE A 155 -8.99 -3.21 20.65
C PHE A 155 -8.93 -2.84 22.14
N ARG A 156 -8.63 -3.77 23.05
CA ARG A 156 -8.43 -3.49 24.48
C ARG A 156 -7.26 -2.52 24.71
N HIS A 157 -6.20 -2.62 23.92
CA HIS A 157 -4.99 -1.81 24.10
C HIS A 157 -4.94 -0.56 23.20
N PHE A 158 -5.47 -0.64 21.98
CA PHE A 158 -5.40 0.45 20.98
C PHE A 158 -6.76 1.02 20.52
N GLY A 159 -7.89 0.40 20.90
CA GLY A 159 -9.24 0.88 20.56
C GLY A 159 -9.75 2.07 21.40
N GLY A 160 -8.99 2.45 22.43
CA GLY A 160 -9.33 3.51 23.40
C GLY A 160 -8.19 4.50 23.65
N LEU A 161 -7.25 4.67 22.70
CA LEU A 161 -6.19 5.69 22.83
C LEU A 161 -6.77 7.11 22.89
N SER A 162 -6.11 7.99 23.65
CA SER A 162 -6.54 9.39 23.84
C SER A 162 -6.60 10.20 22.54
N MET A 163 -5.86 9.78 21.52
CA MET A 163 -5.96 10.29 20.15
C MET A 163 -6.61 9.23 19.24
N PRO A 164 -7.95 9.16 19.16
CA PRO A 164 -8.63 8.17 18.32
C PRO A 164 -8.45 8.44 16.82
N PRO A 165 -8.73 7.46 15.94
CA PRO A 165 -8.87 7.68 14.50
C PRO A 165 -10.07 8.59 14.17
N THR A 166 -10.19 9.02 12.91
CA THR A 166 -11.35 9.80 12.45
C THR A 166 -12.59 8.92 12.31
N ALA A 167 -12.46 7.72 11.74
CA ALA A 167 -13.49 6.69 11.78
C ALA A 167 -12.89 5.29 11.58
N TYR A 168 -13.58 4.28 12.11
CA TYR A 168 -13.40 2.87 11.76
C TYR A 168 -14.27 2.52 10.55
N ILE A 169 -13.78 1.62 9.69
CA ILE A 169 -14.65 0.89 8.77
C ILE A 169 -15.36 -0.18 9.59
N LEU A 170 -16.69 -0.10 9.65
CA LEU A 170 -17.51 -1.03 10.41
C LEU A 170 -17.84 -2.28 9.60
N ASP A 171 -18.10 -3.40 10.28
CA ASP A 171 -18.67 -4.59 9.64
C ASP A 171 -20.19 -4.45 9.41
N SER A 172 -20.81 -5.48 8.83
CA SER A 172 -22.26 -5.51 8.54
C SER A 172 -23.15 -5.56 9.79
N ALA A 173 -22.59 -5.73 10.99
CA ALA A 173 -23.29 -5.65 12.27
C ALA A 173 -22.99 -4.33 13.03
N GLY A 174 -22.19 -3.44 12.44
CA GLY A 174 -21.81 -2.15 13.04
C GLY A 174 -20.60 -2.22 13.99
N ASN A 175 -19.92 -3.36 14.10
CA ASN A 175 -18.74 -3.49 14.95
C ASN A 175 -17.54 -2.77 14.33
N ARG A 176 -16.63 -2.26 15.18
CA ARG A 176 -15.34 -1.75 14.73
C ARG A 176 -14.49 -2.90 14.19
N THR A 177 -13.82 -2.68 13.06
CA THR A 177 -12.77 -3.59 12.54
C THR A 177 -11.41 -2.90 12.60
N PRO A 178 -10.27 -3.60 12.54
CA PRO A 178 -8.94 -2.96 12.52
C PRO A 178 -8.63 -2.21 11.22
N ASN A 179 -9.64 -1.98 10.37
CA ASN A 179 -9.59 -1.12 9.21
C ASN A 179 -10.13 0.25 9.59
N PHE A 180 -9.30 1.30 9.52
CA PHE A 180 -9.67 2.65 10.00
C PHE A 180 -8.83 3.73 9.35
N TYR A 181 -9.31 4.97 9.40
CA TYR A 181 -8.56 6.10 8.88
C TYR A 181 -8.51 7.30 9.83
N LYS A 182 -7.46 8.09 9.67
CA LYS A 182 -7.25 9.40 10.30
C LYS A 182 -7.14 10.45 9.21
N ILE A 183 -7.95 11.51 9.30
CA ILE A 183 -7.74 12.75 8.53
C ILE A 183 -6.97 13.72 9.42
N MET A 184 -5.90 14.31 8.88
CA MET A 184 -5.09 15.32 9.59
C MET A 184 -4.69 16.45 8.66
N ASP A 185 -4.65 17.67 9.21
CA ASP A 185 -4.08 18.84 8.56
C ASP A 185 -2.56 18.83 8.66
N THR A 186 -1.87 19.17 7.56
CA THR A 186 -0.42 19.34 7.53
C THR A 186 -0.06 20.40 6.51
N GLY A 187 0.35 21.57 7.01
CA GLY A 187 0.29 22.80 6.22
C GLY A 187 -1.17 23.20 5.97
N SER A 188 -1.48 23.62 4.76
CA SER A 188 -2.83 23.83 4.24
C SER A 188 -3.49 22.54 3.71
N THR A 189 -2.72 21.47 3.53
CA THR A 189 -3.16 20.21 2.94
C THR A 189 -3.76 19.25 3.98
N LYS A 190 -4.97 18.71 3.72
CA LYS A 190 -5.55 17.60 4.49
C LYS A 190 -5.11 16.25 3.92
N TYR A 191 -4.48 15.41 4.73
CA TYR A 191 -4.10 14.04 4.40
C TYR A 191 -5.09 13.04 5.01
N MET A 192 -5.30 11.89 4.36
CA MET A 192 -5.96 10.73 4.95
C MET A 192 -4.96 9.58 5.08
N ILE A 193 -4.80 9.03 6.28
CA ILE A 193 -4.00 7.85 6.57
C ILE A 193 -4.97 6.70 6.82
N LEU A 194 -4.95 5.67 5.98
CA LEU A 194 -5.89 4.55 5.97
C LEU A 194 -5.14 3.24 6.27
N SER A 195 -5.35 2.68 7.46
CA SER A 195 -4.86 1.33 7.81
C SER A 195 -5.88 0.29 7.41
N LEU A 196 -5.40 -0.80 6.79
CA LEU A 196 -6.17 -1.96 6.39
C LEU A 196 -5.58 -3.24 6.99
N GLU A 197 -6.47 -4.17 7.33
CA GLU A 197 -6.19 -5.49 7.90
C GLU A 197 -5.25 -6.35 7.04
N LEU A 198 -4.62 -7.36 7.62
CA LEU A 198 -3.87 -8.35 6.85
C LEU A 198 -4.78 -9.01 5.78
N PHE A 199 -4.36 -8.94 4.51
CA PHE A 199 -5.11 -9.40 3.34
C PHE A 199 -6.58 -8.92 3.34
N PRO A 200 -6.83 -7.63 3.08
CA PRO A 200 -8.14 -7.01 3.22
C PRO A 200 -9.25 -7.78 2.51
N ARG A 201 -10.32 -8.10 3.23
CA ARG A 201 -11.51 -8.75 2.66
C ARG A 201 -12.07 -7.92 1.48
N PRO A 202 -12.64 -8.53 0.43
CA PRO A 202 -13.12 -7.79 -0.75
C PRO A 202 -14.10 -6.65 -0.41
N TRP A 203 -14.94 -6.83 0.61
CA TRP A 203 -15.85 -5.77 1.10
C TRP A 203 -15.11 -4.59 1.76
N VAL A 204 -13.98 -4.84 2.43
CA VAL A 204 -13.09 -3.81 2.98
C VAL A 204 -12.42 -3.06 1.84
N VAL A 205 -11.98 -3.75 0.78
CA VAL A 205 -11.40 -3.11 -0.42
C VAL A 205 -12.45 -2.21 -1.10
N THR A 206 -13.71 -2.64 -1.21
CA THR A 206 -14.82 -1.80 -1.69
C THR A 206 -15.07 -0.58 -0.80
N ALA A 207 -15.05 -0.73 0.53
CA ALA A 207 -15.19 0.38 1.46
C ALA A 207 -14.02 1.38 1.37
N ALA A 208 -12.78 0.87 1.26
CA ALA A 208 -11.57 1.68 1.03
C ALA A 208 -11.64 2.45 -0.29
N ASN A 209 -12.05 1.80 -1.39
CA ASN A 209 -12.27 2.46 -2.69
C ASN A 209 -13.24 3.63 -2.58
N ASN A 210 -14.37 3.46 -1.88
CA ASN A 210 -15.35 4.52 -1.67
C ASN A 210 -14.80 5.68 -0.83
N LEU A 211 -14.04 5.40 0.23
CA LEU A 211 -13.38 6.43 1.04
C LEU A 211 -12.36 7.23 0.24
N ILE A 212 -11.48 6.55 -0.51
CA ILE A 212 -10.45 7.21 -1.31
C ILE A 212 -11.07 8.03 -2.44
N SER A 213 -12.06 7.49 -3.16
CA SER A 213 -12.73 8.20 -4.28
C SER A 213 -13.41 9.50 -3.86
N ASN A 214 -13.86 9.61 -2.60
CA ASN A 214 -14.53 10.81 -2.08
C ASN A 214 -13.58 11.78 -1.36
N PHE A 215 -12.32 11.40 -1.11
CA PHE A 215 -11.36 12.25 -0.40
C PHE A 215 -10.53 13.09 -1.39
N LYS A 216 -10.58 14.41 -1.27
CA LYS A 216 -9.91 15.33 -2.23
C LYS A 216 -8.40 15.51 -2.00
N GLY A 217 -7.89 15.13 -0.84
CA GLY A 217 -6.48 15.31 -0.46
C GLY A 217 -5.62 14.06 -0.73
N PRO A 218 -4.33 14.09 -0.35
CA PRO A 218 -3.42 12.95 -0.48
C PRO A 218 -3.78 11.83 0.50
N VAL A 219 -3.80 10.59 0.01
CA VAL A 219 -4.02 9.38 0.81
C VAL A 219 -2.72 8.62 1.04
N ILE A 220 -2.48 8.18 2.27
CA ILE A 220 -1.46 7.20 2.63
C ILE A 220 -2.19 5.90 3.00
N VAL A 221 -1.96 4.81 2.28
CA VAL A 221 -2.51 3.48 2.59
C VAL A 221 -1.45 2.66 3.32
N VAL A 222 -1.85 2.00 4.40
CA VAL A 222 -0.99 1.15 5.22
C VAL A 222 -1.64 -0.21 5.37
N THR A 223 -0.92 -1.28 5.05
CA THR A 223 -1.33 -2.65 5.35
C THR A 223 -0.09 -3.49 5.56
N HIS A 224 -0.16 -4.47 6.44
CA HIS A 224 1.05 -5.18 6.87
C HIS A 224 1.76 -5.91 5.73
N ALA A 225 1.00 -6.58 4.84
CA ALA A 225 1.54 -7.36 3.73
C ALA A 225 1.16 -6.77 2.37
N TYR A 226 2.14 -6.27 1.60
CA TYR A 226 1.90 -5.70 0.26
C TYR A 226 3.03 -5.96 -0.75
N LEU A 227 4.25 -5.47 -0.51
CA LEU A 227 5.39 -5.58 -1.43
C LEU A 227 6.21 -6.87 -1.23
N SER A 228 7.06 -7.19 -2.21
CA SER A 228 8.13 -8.20 -2.09
C SER A 228 9.34 -7.68 -1.29
N ASN A 229 10.25 -8.58 -0.90
CA ASN A 229 11.40 -8.30 -0.03
C ASN A 229 12.41 -7.26 -0.54
N ASP A 230 12.53 -7.09 -1.86
CA ASP A 230 13.34 -6.07 -2.54
C ASP A 230 12.54 -4.79 -2.86
N GLY A 231 11.27 -4.74 -2.43
CA GLY A 231 10.30 -3.73 -2.80
C GLY A 231 9.77 -3.85 -4.24
N SER A 232 10.10 -4.92 -4.96
CA SER A 232 9.48 -5.18 -6.25
C SER A 232 8.00 -5.49 -6.09
N GLY A 233 7.28 -5.25 -7.18
CA GLY A 233 5.92 -5.73 -7.35
C GLY A 233 5.83 -7.02 -8.14
N PRO A 234 4.61 -7.54 -8.27
CA PRO A 234 4.31 -8.76 -8.99
C PRO A 234 4.62 -8.68 -10.50
N THR A 235 4.94 -9.86 -11.03
CA THR A 235 5.64 -10.02 -12.32
C THR A 235 4.90 -11.03 -13.20
N PHE A 236 4.57 -10.67 -14.44
CA PHE A 236 3.85 -11.56 -15.36
C PHE A 236 4.79 -12.23 -16.36
N GLY A 237 4.84 -13.57 -16.34
CA GLY A 237 5.62 -14.37 -17.30
C GLY A 237 5.17 -15.83 -17.38
N ASN A 238 5.00 -16.35 -18.60
CA ASN A 238 4.42 -17.68 -18.88
C ASN A 238 5.33 -18.88 -18.54
N SER A 239 6.45 -18.67 -17.85
CA SER A 239 7.34 -19.71 -17.31
C SER A 239 7.16 -19.95 -15.80
N MET A 240 6.19 -19.27 -15.17
CA MET A 240 5.85 -19.45 -13.76
C MET A 240 4.89 -20.64 -13.56
N GLN A 241 5.44 -21.75 -13.09
CA GLN A 241 4.69 -22.96 -12.70
C GLN A 241 3.63 -22.66 -11.63
N PRO A 242 2.52 -23.43 -11.54
CA PRO A 242 1.53 -23.26 -10.49
C PRO A 242 2.19 -23.38 -9.11
N GLY A 243 2.08 -22.32 -8.29
CA GLY A 243 2.84 -22.17 -7.04
C GLY A 243 4.08 -21.26 -7.13
N SER A 244 4.14 -20.35 -8.10
CA SER A 244 5.14 -19.26 -8.12
C SER A 244 4.74 -18.17 -7.11
N ALA A 245 5.66 -17.81 -6.23
CA ALA A 245 5.31 -17.22 -4.93
C ALA A 245 4.84 -15.75 -4.98
N TYR A 246 3.64 -15.51 -4.43
CA TYR A 246 3.11 -14.18 -4.08
C TYR A 246 2.13 -14.28 -2.90
N PRO A 247 2.24 -13.39 -1.89
CA PRO A 247 3.49 -12.88 -1.29
C PRO A 247 4.14 -13.98 -0.39
N LEU A 248 4.80 -13.60 0.70
CA LEU A 248 5.06 -14.43 1.92
C LEU A 248 6.03 -15.63 1.86
N CYS A 249 6.75 -15.91 2.97
CA CYS A 249 7.61 -17.11 3.12
C CYS A 249 8.05 -17.47 4.56
N SER A 250 7.21 -18.09 5.41
CA SER A 250 7.72 -18.94 6.53
C SER A 250 6.65 -19.88 7.14
N GLY A 251 7.00 -21.04 7.69
CA GLY A 251 8.35 -21.62 7.73
C GLY A 251 8.37 -23.02 8.34
N PHE A 252 9.11 -23.90 7.65
CA PHE A 252 9.55 -25.25 8.07
C PHE A 252 8.47 -26.32 8.33
N PRO A 253 8.82 -27.62 8.24
CA PRO A 253 9.73 -28.29 7.32
C PRO A 253 8.95 -28.99 6.17
N GLY A 254 9.54 -29.49 5.09
CA GLY A 254 10.96 -29.52 4.71
C GLY A 254 11.34 -30.74 3.86
N SER A 255 10.49 -31.77 3.78
CA SER A 255 10.79 -33.07 3.14
C SER A 255 10.50 -33.19 1.64
N VAL A 256 10.03 -32.11 0.98
CA VAL A 256 9.51 -32.20 -0.40
C VAL A 256 10.14 -31.19 -1.37
N TYR A 257 9.73 -29.91 -1.38
CA TYR A 257 10.16 -28.96 -2.43
C TYR A 257 10.24 -27.49 -1.99
N ASN A 258 10.95 -26.73 -2.83
CA ASN A 258 10.87 -25.30 -3.10
C ASN A 258 9.55 -24.61 -2.68
N CYS A 259 9.68 -23.40 -2.12
CA CYS A 259 8.60 -22.57 -1.56
C CYS A 259 7.34 -22.52 -2.44
N ARG A 260 6.17 -22.75 -1.82
CA ARG A 260 4.89 -22.81 -2.56
C ARG A 260 3.70 -22.07 -1.96
N SER A 261 3.76 -21.58 -0.71
CA SER A 261 2.97 -20.44 -0.20
C SER A 261 2.89 -20.39 1.35
N ASP A 262 3.19 -19.23 1.92
CA ASP A 262 2.11 -18.52 2.60
C ASP A 262 1.38 -17.70 1.50
N SER A 263 0.06 -17.61 1.53
CA SER A 263 -0.77 -16.97 0.49
C SER A 263 -2.21 -16.87 0.96
N LEU A 264 -3.11 -16.28 0.15
CA LEU A 264 -4.55 -16.37 0.38
C LEU A 264 -5.04 -17.83 0.48
N ALA A 265 -4.44 -18.76 -0.27
CA ALA A 265 -4.78 -20.19 -0.24
C ALA A 265 -4.22 -20.93 1.00
N SER A 266 -3.18 -20.40 1.63
CA SER A 266 -2.65 -20.91 2.90
C SER A 266 -3.49 -20.41 4.08
N TYR A 267 -3.79 -19.11 4.09
CA TYR A 267 -4.55 -18.43 5.15
C TYR A 267 -6.06 -18.65 5.11
N LYS A 268 -6.60 -19.06 3.95
CA LYS A 268 -8.02 -19.40 3.72
C LYS A 268 -9.04 -18.49 4.43
N PRO A 269 -8.89 -17.15 4.36
CA PRO A 269 -9.66 -16.27 5.22
C PRO A 269 -11.17 -16.30 4.94
N THR A 270 -11.98 -16.29 6.00
CA THR A 270 -13.44 -16.28 5.92
C THR A 270 -13.93 -14.99 5.27
N GLY A 271 -14.76 -15.13 4.23
CA GLY A 271 -15.16 -14.03 3.36
C GLY A 271 -14.07 -13.58 2.37
N GLY A 272 -13.00 -14.36 2.22
CA GLY A 272 -11.88 -14.05 1.33
C GLY A 272 -10.91 -13.02 1.89
N GLY A 273 -10.09 -12.49 0.99
CA GLY A 273 -9.02 -11.54 1.27
C GLY A 273 -8.33 -11.15 -0.04
N THR A 274 -7.51 -10.12 0.02
CA THR A 274 -6.85 -9.54 -1.16
C THR A 274 -5.35 -9.47 -0.91
N ASP A 275 -4.56 -10.07 -1.79
CA ASP A 275 -3.09 -10.12 -1.70
C ASP A 275 -2.42 -8.88 -2.31
N GLY A 276 -1.09 -8.86 -2.37
CA GLY A 276 -0.34 -7.70 -2.88
C GLY A 276 -0.71 -7.29 -4.31
N ILE A 277 -0.92 -8.25 -5.21
CA ILE A 277 -1.33 -7.96 -6.60
C ILE A 277 -2.80 -7.55 -6.68
N GLY A 278 -3.68 -8.22 -5.94
CA GLY A 278 -5.07 -7.82 -5.81
C GLY A 278 -5.23 -6.42 -5.24
N LEU A 279 -4.41 -6.03 -4.26
CA LEU A 279 -4.41 -4.69 -3.68
C LEU A 279 -3.84 -3.64 -4.62
N TRP A 280 -2.87 -3.98 -5.46
CA TRP A 280 -2.43 -3.09 -6.53
C TRP A 280 -3.56 -2.75 -7.50
N TYR A 281 -4.19 -3.77 -8.11
CA TYR A 281 -5.23 -3.52 -9.12
C TYR A 281 -6.54 -2.98 -8.56
N ASN A 282 -7.00 -3.48 -7.41
CA ASN A 282 -8.32 -3.12 -6.87
C ASN A 282 -8.27 -1.92 -5.90
N LEU A 283 -7.11 -1.29 -5.67
CA LEU A 283 -6.98 -0.14 -4.78
C LEU A 283 -5.77 0.76 -5.09
N ILE A 284 -4.55 0.24 -4.94
CA ILE A 284 -3.35 1.07 -4.77
C ILE A 284 -2.88 1.72 -6.09
N GLY A 285 -3.03 1.03 -7.21
CA GLY A 285 -2.79 1.56 -8.55
C GLY A 285 -4.01 2.23 -9.18
N ALA A 286 -5.19 2.10 -8.57
CA ALA A 286 -6.47 2.59 -9.11
C ALA A 286 -6.76 4.06 -8.79
N HIS A 287 -6.13 4.64 -7.76
CA HIS A 287 -6.48 5.95 -7.22
C HIS A 287 -5.42 7.04 -7.46
N PRO A 288 -5.75 8.13 -8.19
CA PRO A 288 -4.78 9.20 -8.47
C PRO A 288 -4.42 10.04 -7.24
N ASN A 289 -5.27 10.06 -6.21
CA ASN A 289 -5.03 10.73 -4.94
C ASN A 289 -4.30 9.85 -3.91
N LEU A 290 -3.83 8.66 -4.29
CA LEU A 290 -2.95 7.87 -3.44
C LEU A 290 -1.52 8.39 -3.56
N PHE A 291 -1.01 8.97 -2.46
CA PHE A 291 0.33 9.54 -2.35
C PHE A 291 1.38 8.47 -2.03
N MET A 292 1.05 7.55 -1.11
CA MET A 292 2.00 6.58 -0.59
C MET A 292 1.31 5.29 -0.13
N ALA A 293 1.93 4.14 -0.41
CA ALA A 293 1.57 2.85 0.20
C ALA A 293 2.74 2.29 1.01
N LEU A 294 2.41 1.75 2.19
CA LEU A 294 3.37 1.34 3.23
C LEU A 294 3.07 -0.07 3.75
N SER A 295 4.10 -0.90 3.91
CA SER A 295 3.99 -2.26 4.47
C SER A 295 5.25 -2.74 5.20
N GLY A 296 5.10 -3.82 5.97
CA GLY A 296 6.17 -4.62 6.58
C GLY A 296 6.13 -6.06 6.06
N HIS A 297 6.18 -7.04 6.97
CA HIS A 297 5.81 -8.44 6.73
C HIS A 297 6.65 -9.22 5.69
N ILE A 298 7.97 -9.19 5.83
CA ILE A 298 8.89 -9.96 4.99
C ILE A 298 9.60 -11.05 5.79
N ARG A 299 9.05 -12.25 5.61
CA ARG A 299 9.47 -13.47 6.27
C ARG A 299 10.64 -14.14 5.53
N LEU A 300 11.75 -14.30 6.27
CA LEU A 300 12.97 -15.10 5.98
C LEU A 300 13.46 -15.21 4.50
N PRO A 301 13.94 -14.12 3.87
CA PRO A 301 14.83 -14.25 2.72
C PRO A 301 16.22 -14.70 3.18
N LYS A 302 16.62 -15.94 2.86
CA LYS A 302 18.02 -16.37 3.05
C LYS A 302 18.91 -15.66 2.01
N PRO A 303 20.11 -15.20 2.38
CA PRO A 303 21.10 -14.76 1.41
C PRO A 303 21.47 -15.90 0.45
N GLY A 304 21.21 -15.71 -0.85
CA GLY A 304 21.57 -16.65 -1.92
C GLY A 304 20.42 -17.39 -2.60
N ASP A 305 19.21 -17.45 -2.02
CA ASP A 305 18.08 -18.20 -2.61
C ASP A 305 17.55 -17.58 -3.92
N PHE A 306 17.87 -16.30 -4.19
CA PHE A 306 17.55 -15.59 -5.43
C PHE A 306 18.78 -14.79 -5.93
N PRO A 307 19.54 -15.25 -6.94
CA PRO A 307 20.84 -14.66 -7.30
C PRO A 307 20.77 -13.25 -7.92
N ASN A 308 19.57 -12.79 -8.31
CA ASN A 308 19.33 -11.45 -8.87
C ASN A 308 18.72 -10.47 -7.85
N VAL A 309 18.47 -10.90 -6.61
CA VAL A 309 17.85 -10.09 -5.55
C VAL A 309 18.91 -9.66 -4.54
N PRO A 310 19.00 -8.36 -4.17
CA PRO A 310 19.93 -7.90 -3.14
C PRO A 310 19.71 -8.63 -1.80
N ALA A 311 20.80 -8.86 -1.05
CA ALA A 311 20.72 -9.48 0.27
C ALA A 311 19.80 -8.65 1.19
N TYR A 312 18.80 -9.31 1.79
CA TYR A 312 17.74 -8.66 2.55
C TYR A 312 18.29 -7.83 3.72
N ASN A 313 18.06 -6.51 3.66
CA ASN A 313 18.54 -5.55 4.66
C ASN A 313 17.38 -4.88 5.45
N GLY A 314 16.16 -5.42 5.29
CA GLY A 314 14.93 -4.96 5.95
C GLY A 314 14.24 -3.75 5.33
N ALA A 315 14.65 -3.36 4.13
CA ALA A 315 14.05 -2.25 3.41
C ALA A 315 13.83 -2.60 1.94
N GLY A 316 12.66 -2.20 1.42
CA GLY A 316 12.35 -2.28 0.01
C GLY A 316 11.67 -1.00 -0.46
N ARG A 317 11.77 -0.72 -1.75
CA ARG A 317 11.00 0.35 -2.40
C ARG A 317 10.70 -0.03 -3.84
N VAL A 318 9.64 0.57 -4.39
CA VAL A 318 9.43 0.52 -5.84
C VAL A 318 10.40 1.49 -6.53
N ASP A 319 11.40 0.96 -7.23
CA ASP A 319 12.41 1.74 -7.96
C ASP A 319 12.41 1.37 -9.44
N CYS A 320 11.69 2.16 -10.24
CA CYS A 320 11.51 1.89 -11.66
C CYS A 320 12.73 2.15 -12.54
N ASN A 321 13.87 2.57 -11.97
CA ASN A 321 15.15 2.53 -12.70
C ASN A 321 15.69 1.09 -12.81
N VAL A 322 15.29 0.20 -11.90
CA VAL A 322 15.70 -1.23 -11.85
C VAL A 322 14.53 -2.20 -11.95
N GLN A 323 13.31 -1.76 -11.61
CA GLN A 323 12.06 -2.54 -11.64
C GLN A 323 11.14 -2.18 -12.82
N ALA A 324 11.66 -1.56 -13.89
CA ALA A 324 10.91 -1.15 -15.10
C ALA A 324 10.13 -2.28 -15.80
N TRP A 325 10.43 -3.53 -15.45
CA TRP A 325 9.81 -4.77 -15.94
C TRP A 325 8.59 -5.22 -15.12
N THR A 326 8.31 -4.57 -13.98
CA THR A 326 7.17 -4.87 -13.08
C THR A 326 5.92 -4.06 -13.44
N THR A 327 4.74 -4.57 -13.08
CA THR A 327 3.45 -3.91 -13.37
C THR A 327 3.17 -2.69 -12.46
N LEU A 328 3.94 -2.51 -11.39
CA LEU A 328 3.89 -1.29 -10.57
C LEU A 328 4.49 -0.09 -11.33
N CYS A 329 5.53 -0.35 -12.12
CA CYS A 329 6.30 0.68 -12.83
C CYS A 329 5.70 1.14 -14.15
N SER A 330 4.74 0.39 -14.71
CA SER A 330 4.03 0.78 -15.93
C SER A 330 2.90 1.80 -15.71
N ASN A 331 2.50 2.00 -14.45
CA ASN A 331 1.59 3.07 -14.04
C ASN A 331 2.36 4.38 -13.82
N PRO A 332 2.08 5.45 -14.61
CA PRO A 332 2.76 6.73 -14.49
C PRO A 332 2.36 7.52 -13.23
N TYR A 333 1.26 7.17 -12.59
CA TYR A 333 0.71 7.84 -11.39
C TYR A 333 0.87 7.03 -10.10
N ARG A 334 1.65 5.93 -10.15
CA ARG A 334 1.87 5.05 -9.00
C ARG A 334 2.24 5.86 -7.74
N PRO A 335 1.69 5.52 -6.57
CA PRO A 335 2.13 6.11 -5.30
C PRO A 335 3.60 5.80 -5.01
N ILE A 336 4.19 6.56 -4.08
CA ILE A 336 5.45 6.18 -3.43
C ILE A 336 5.20 4.88 -2.66
N GLN A 337 6.00 3.85 -2.88
CA GLN A 337 5.76 2.51 -2.33
C GLN A 337 7.00 2.05 -1.57
N ILE A 338 6.83 1.84 -0.25
CA ILE A 338 7.94 1.55 0.68
C ILE A 338 7.57 0.35 1.53
N LEU A 339 8.47 -0.64 1.52
CA LEU A 339 8.53 -1.73 2.48
C LEU A 339 9.53 -1.33 3.58
N SER A 340 9.19 -1.60 4.83
CA SER A 340 10.17 -1.62 5.92
C SER A 340 9.77 -2.69 6.91
N ASP A 341 10.66 -3.65 7.12
CA ASP A 341 10.52 -4.72 8.09
C ASP A 341 11.94 -5.09 8.55
N PHE A 342 12.22 -4.97 9.84
CA PHE A 342 13.54 -5.33 10.36
C PHE A 342 13.54 -6.66 11.14
N GLN A 343 12.40 -7.34 11.30
CA GLN A 343 12.22 -8.53 12.14
C GLN A 343 13.22 -9.65 11.80
N GLY A 344 13.48 -9.87 10.52
CA GLY A 344 14.41 -10.89 10.03
C GLY A 344 15.90 -10.59 10.26
N GLN A 345 16.24 -9.41 10.77
CA GLN A 345 17.61 -9.07 11.21
C GLN A 345 17.73 -9.22 12.71
N GLY A 346 18.53 -10.19 13.16
CA GLY A 346 18.86 -10.34 14.57
C GLY A 346 19.94 -11.37 14.84
N ASN A 347 20.55 -11.27 16.01
CA ASN A 347 21.35 -12.33 16.63
C ASN A 347 21.23 -12.19 18.16
N GLY A 348 21.36 -13.31 18.89
CA GLY A 348 21.39 -13.30 20.37
C GLY A 348 20.16 -12.68 21.06
N GLY A 349 18.97 -12.74 20.44
CA GLY A 349 17.72 -12.18 21.00
C GLY A 349 17.43 -10.72 20.64
N TYR A 350 18.26 -10.09 19.80
CA TYR A 350 18.04 -8.72 19.31
C TYR A 350 17.54 -8.73 17.86
N PHE A 351 16.32 -9.17 17.63
CA PHE A 351 15.63 -9.03 16.33
C PHE A 351 15.18 -7.58 16.12
N GLY A 352 15.06 -7.12 14.87
CA GLY A 352 14.65 -5.75 14.51
C GLY A 352 15.71 -4.66 14.75
N TYR A 353 16.58 -4.85 15.75
CA TYR A 353 17.59 -3.89 16.20
C TYR A 353 17.08 -2.46 16.53
N GLY A 354 15.76 -2.25 16.66
CA GLY A 354 15.17 -0.95 16.98
C GLY A 354 15.16 0.05 15.82
N TYR A 355 15.38 -0.39 14.57
CA TYR A 355 15.35 0.52 13.42
C TYR A 355 13.93 1.07 13.17
N LEU A 356 13.86 2.38 12.94
CA LEU A 356 12.68 3.13 12.47
C LEU A 356 13.00 3.81 11.13
N ARG A 357 11.96 4.23 10.41
CA ARG A 357 12.11 5.05 9.18
C ARG A 357 11.69 6.48 9.45
N ILE A 358 12.41 7.43 8.86
CA ILE A 358 12.10 8.86 8.91
C ILE A 358 11.79 9.30 7.47
N LEU A 359 10.54 9.71 7.22
CA LEU A 359 10.05 10.14 5.91
C LEU A 359 9.75 11.63 5.99
N THR A 360 10.67 12.47 5.49
CA THR A 360 10.48 13.92 5.42
C THR A 360 9.88 14.30 4.08
N VAL A 361 8.61 14.69 4.09
CA VAL A 361 7.87 15.22 2.94
C VAL A 361 8.22 16.69 2.77
N SER A 362 8.61 17.08 1.55
CA SER A 362 8.97 18.45 1.18
C SER A 362 8.09 18.96 0.04
N PRO A 363 6.97 19.66 0.35
CA PRO A 363 6.07 20.24 -0.65
C PRO A 363 6.78 21.22 -1.60
N ALA A 364 7.68 22.03 -1.06
CA ALA A 364 8.46 23.01 -1.83
C ALA A 364 9.34 22.39 -2.92
N LYS A 365 9.81 21.14 -2.71
CA LYS A 365 10.70 20.39 -3.60
C LYS A 365 9.99 19.27 -4.38
N LYS A 366 8.71 19.00 -4.09
CA LYS A 366 7.95 17.81 -4.53
C LYS A 366 8.67 16.48 -4.23
N THR A 367 9.27 16.32 -3.07
CA THR A 367 10.02 15.09 -2.71
C THR A 367 9.67 14.55 -1.34
N VAL A 368 9.92 13.24 -1.15
CA VAL A 368 10.00 12.60 0.16
C VAL A 368 11.42 12.04 0.33
N SER A 369 12.17 12.59 1.27
CA SER A 369 13.47 12.04 1.70
C SER A 369 13.23 10.97 2.76
N VAL A 370 13.89 9.83 2.62
CA VAL A 370 13.71 8.64 3.47
C VAL A 370 15.04 8.25 4.08
N PHE A 371 15.07 8.10 5.41
CA PHE A 371 16.23 7.67 6.18
C PHE A 371 15.87 6.51 7.12
N THR A 372 16.86 5.73 7.54
CA THR A 372 16.69 4.62 8.48
C THR A 372 17.66 4.74 9.63
N TYR A 373 17.14 4.71 10.86
CA TYR A 373 17.89 4.98 12.08
C TYR A 373 17.43 4.09 13.23
N SER A 374 18.34 3.64 14.10
CA SER A 374 18.01 2.97 15.37
C SER A 374 18.48 3.80 16.57
N PRO A 375 17.55 4.37 17.38
CA PRO A 375 17.92 5.08 18.59
C PRO A 375 18.53 4.15 19.65
N SER A 376 18.09 2.90 19.75
CA SER A 376 18.67 1.93 20.69
C SER A 376 20.10 1.55 20.32
N VAL A 377 20.41 1.31 19.05
CA VAL A 377 21.80 1.06 18.60
C VAL A 377 22.66 2.30 18.83
N SER A 378 22.11 3.51 18.61
CA SER A 378 22.81 4.77 18.85
C SER A 378 23.15 5.00 20.33
N GLY A 379 22.15 4.91 21.21
CA GLY A 379 22.27 5.24 22.64
C GLY A 379 22.72 4.09 23.56
N ARG A 380 22.57 2.84 23.14
CA ARG A 380 22.86 1.64 23.97
C ARG A 380 23.80 0.66 23.27
N LYS A 381 24.81 1.15 22.53
CA LYS A 381 25.76 0.36 21.71
C LYS A 381 26.24 -0.96 22.34
N SER A 382 26.53 -0.99 23.63
CA SER A 382 27.00 -2.18 24.37
C SER A 382 25.95 -3.29 24.56
N LYS A 383 24.68 -3.06 24.18
CA LYS A 383 23.61 -4.08 24.12
C LYS A 383 23.49 -4.75 22.75
N PHE A 384 24.14 -4.21 21.71
CA PHE A 384 23.96 -4.64 20.33
C PHE A 384 25.26 -5.23 19.74
N PRO A 385 25.17 -6.00 18.63
CA PRO A 385 26.35 -6.49 17.93
C PRO A 385 27.33 -5.37 17.54
N ALA A 386 28.62 -5.64 17.67
CA ALA A 386 29.67 -4.69 17.28
C ALA A 386 29.59 -4.35 15.77
N ALA A 387 29.99 -3.12 15.43
CA ALA A 387 29.93 -2.54 14.08
C ALA A 387 28.51 -2.43 13.44
N LEU A 388 27.43 -2.77 14.15
CA LEU A 388 26.07 -2.49 13.70
C LEU A 388 25.84 -0.96 13.63
N PRO A 389 25.50 -0.37 12.47
CA PRO A 389 25.45 1.07 12.32
C PRO A 389 24.11 1.63 12.78
N ALA A 390 24.13 2.72 13.55
CA ALA A 390 22.92 3.40 13.98
C ALA A 390 22.12 4.01 12.81
N TYR A 391 22.80 4.41 11.73
CA TYR A 391 22.19 4.88 10.47
C TYR A 391 22.53 3.91 9.34
N LYS A 392 21.54 3.49 8.56
CA LYS A 392 21.76 2.70 7.33
C LYS A 392 21.72 3.65 6.12
N THR A 393 22.76 3.59 5.27
CA THR A 393 23.03 4.58 4.20
C THR A 393 23.03 3.98 2.79
N ASP A 394 22.63 2.72 2.63
CA ASP A 394 22.42 2.10 1.32
C ASP A 394 21.17 2.65 0.61
N SER A 395 21.03 2.41 -0.69
CA SER A 395 19.97 2.96 -1.54
C SER A 395 18.54 2.53 -1.18
N TYR A 396 18.34 1.51 -0.34
CA TYR A 396 17.02 1.12 0.19
C TYR A 396 16.73 1.75 1.56
N ASN A 397 17.76 2.20 2.28
CA ASN A 397 17.65 2.78 3.62
C ASN A 397 17.85 4.30 3.69
N GLN A 398 18.55 4.88 2.71
CA GLN A 398 18.71 6.32 2.51
C GLN A 398 18.45 6.66 1.05
N PHE A 399 17.33 7.33 0.76
CA PHE A 399 17.00 7.77 -0.61
C PHE A 399 16.10 9.01 -0.62
N THR A 400 15.90 9.59 -1.80
CA THR A 400 14.80 10.54 -2.06
C THR A 400 13.89 9.95 -3.13
N ALA A 401 12.58 10.11 -2.97
CA ALA A 401 11.57 9.82 -3.97
C ALA A 401 10.89 11.13 -4.38
N ASN A 402 10.52 11.25 -5.65
CA ASN A 402 9.68 12.35 -6.10
C ASN A 402 8.22 12.07 -5.71
N PHE A 403 7.41 13.12 -5.58
CA PHE A 403 5.95 12.98 -5.48
C PHE A 403 5.40 12.21 -6.71
N PRO A 404 4.29 11.45 -6.57
CA PRO A 404 3.59 10.91 -7.73
C PRO A 404 3.12 12.04 -8.65
N ASN A 405 3.06 11.76 -9.96
CA ASN A 405 2.72 12.74 -11.00
C ASN A 405 1.33 13.40 -10.89
N THR A 406 0.50 12.94 -9.96
CA THR A 406 -0.79 13.53 -9.59
C THR A 406 -0.68 14.67 -8.59
N PHE A 407 0.45 14.84 -7.90
CA PHE A 407 0.64 15.84 -6.85
C PHE A 407 1.47 17.03 -7.35
N GLY A 408 0.80 17.94 -8.07
CA GLY A 408 1.40 19.18 -8.57
C GLY A 408 1.90 19.10 -10.02
N GLY A 409 1.35 18.18 -10.83
CA GLY A 409 1.65 18.02 -12.25
C GLY A 409 2.91 17.19 -12.53
N PRO A 410 2.89 16.32 -13.56
CA PRO A 410 4.08 15.65 -14.06
C PRO A 410 5.07 16.68 -14.64
N GLU A 411 6.32 16.62 -14.22
CA GLU A 411 7.39 17.55 -14.67
C GLU A 411 8.08 17.10 -15.96
N ARG A 412 7.58 16.02 -16.57
CA ARG A 412 7.98 15.42 -17.85
C ARG A 412 6.74 14.78 -18.45
N GLU A 413 6.69 14.62 -19.77
CA GLU A 413 5.56 13.95 -20.41
C GLU A 413 5.34 12.52 -19.87
N ILE A 414 4.07 12.12 -19.70
CA ILE A 414 3.66 10.76 -19.34
C ILE A 414 2.54 10.24 -20.24
N THR A 415 2.66 8.98 -20.67
CA THR A 415 1.55 8.23 -21.29
C THR A 415 0.68 7.60 -20.21
N GLN A 416 -0.64 7.74 -20.29
CA GLN A 416 -1.62 7.02 -19.48
C GLN A 416 -2.49 6.14 -20.37
N ILE A 417 -2.61 4.85 -20.07
CA ILE A 417 -3.76 4.03 -20.52
C ILE A 417 -4.90 4.27 -19.51
N THR A 418 -6.07 4.72 -20.01
CA THR A 418 -7.23 5.09 -19.19
C THR A 418 -8.32 4.02 -19.17
N SER A 419 -8.37 3.14 -20.19
CA SER A 419 -9.24 1.97 -20.22
C SER A 419 -8.70 0.95 -21.23
N PRO A 420 -8.72 -0.37 -20.94
CA PRO A 420 -9.11 -0.97 -19.65
C PRO A 420 -8.03 -0.73 -18.59
N LEU A 421 -8.31 -1.07 -17.33
CA LEU A 421 -7.33 -1.00 -16.24
C LEU A 421 -6.36 -2.19 -16.32
N ASP A 422 -5.19 -2.04 -15.68
CA ASP A 422 -4.23 -3.14 -15.52
C ASP A 422 -4.87 -4.32 -14.76
N GLY A 423 -4.59 -5.56 -15.20
CA GLY A 423 -5.22 -6.78 -14.69
C GLY A 423 -6.64 -7.08 -15.19
N SER A 424 -7.23 -6.25 -16.08
CA SER A 424 -8.62 -6.44 -16.54
C SER A 424 -8.83 -7.74 -17.32
N HIS A 425 -9.95 -8.41 -17.04
CA HIS A 425 -10.50 -9.43 -17.92
C HIS A 425 -11.24 -8.75 -19.08
N VAL A 426 -10.92 -9.13 -20.31
CA VAL A 426 -11.43 -8.45 -21.53
C VAL A 426 -11.91 -9.47 -22.55
N PRO A 427 -12.93 -9.15 -23.36
CA PRO A 427 -13.20 -9.91 -24.58
C PRO A 427 -12.02 -9.77 -25.55
N ARG A 428 -11.80 -10.78 -26.42
CA ARG A 428 -10.71 -10.78 -27.42
C ARG A 428 -10.63 -9.49 -28.27
N ILE A 429 -11.75 -8.81 -28.48
CA ILE A 429 -11.80 -7.46 -29.09
C ILE A 429 -12.37 -6.48 -28.07
N PHE A 430 -11.55 -5.56 -27.57
CA PHE A 430 -11.92 -4.62 -26.51
C PHE A 430 -11.53 -3.16 -26.86
N PRO A 431 -12.23 -2.14 -26.32
CA PRO A 431 -11.87 -0.74 -26.53
C PRO A 431 -10.60 -0.39 -25.74
N LEU A 432 -9.69 0.37 -26.35
CA LEU A 432 -8.50 0.91 -25.69
C LEU A 432 -8.54 2.44 -25.74
N SER A 433 -8.42 3.07 -24.58
CA SER A 433 -8.31 4.52 -24.42
C SER A 433 -6.99 4.84 -23.73
N ALA A 434 -6.27 5.85 -24.25
CA ALA A 434 -5.05 6.36 -23.65
C ALA A 434 -4.87 7.84 -24.01
N ALA A 435 -4.18 8.59 -23.14
CA ALA A 435 -3.86 10.00 -23.32
C ALA A 435 -2.44 10.29 -22.83
N ALA A 436 -1.92 11.43 -23.25
CA ALA A 436 -0.65 11.97 -22.81
C ALA A 436 -0.87 13.19 -21.90
N HIS A 437 -0.02 13.36 -20.89
CA HIS A 437 -0.11 14.45 -19.92
C HIS A 437 1.28 14.96 -19.56
N GLY A 438 1.47 16.27 -19.54
CA GLY A 438 2.75 16.89 -19.25
C GLY A 438 2.85 18.33 -19.73
N PRO A 439 4.06 18.90 -19.73
CA PRO A 439 4.32 20.24 -20.26
C PRO A 439 4.41 20.28 -21.80
N ASP A 440 4.41 19.13 -22.48
CA ASP A 440 4.96 19.01 -23.83
C ASP A 440 3.92 18.72 -24.94
N ARG A 441 4.36 18.89 -26.20
CA ARG A 441 3.51 18.80 -27.40
C ARG A 441 3.51 17.39 -27.99
N THR A 442 2.93 16.44 -27.27
CA THR A 442 2.75 15.08 -27.78
C THR A 442 1.92 15.07 -29.07
N SER A 443 2.49 14.41 -30.10
CA SER A 443 1.96 14.39 -31.46
C SER A 443 2.12 13.02 -32.14
N HIS A 444 2.41 11.98 -31.38
CA HIS A 444 2.55 10.62 -31.89
C HIS A 444 2.23 9.61 -30.79
N MET A 445 1.31 8.69 -31.05
CA MET A 445 1.03 7.53 -30.20
C MET A 445 1.20 6.22 -30.98
N GLN A 446 1.71 5.17 -30.32
CA GLN A 446 1.79 3.83 -30.89
C GLN A 446 1.25 2.79 -29.91
N ILE A 447 0.51 1.81 -30.42
CA ILE A 447 -0.01 0.66 -29.65
C ILE A 447 0.84 -0.57 -29.96
N TYR A 448 1.15 -1.35 -28.94
CA TYR A 448 1.83 -2.64 -29.04
C TYR A 448 1.04 -3.74 -28.29
N VAL A 449 1.02 -4.95 -28.83
CA VAL A 449 0.48 -6.16 -28.20
C VAL A 449 1.56 -7.23 -28.21
N ASP A 450 1.90 -7.77 -27.04
CA ASP A 450 2.98 -8.75 -26.81
C ASP A 450 4.34 -8.35 -27.43
N GLY A 451 4.60 -7.04 -27.53
CA GLY A 451 5.80 -6.48 -28.14
C GLY A 451 5.73 -6.26 -29.66
N THR A 452 4.70 -6.77 -30.34
CA THR A 452 4.43 -6.48 -31.76
C THR A 452 3.71 -5.12 -31.88
N LYS A 453 4.12 -4.25 -32.82
CA LYS A 453 3.39 -2.99 -33.07
C LYS A 453 2.04 -3.28 -33.71
N TYR A 454 0.97 -2.81 -33.07
CA TYR A 454 -0.42 -3.01 -33.48
C TYR A 454 -0.99 -1.81 -34.24
N ALA A 455 -0.70 -0.58 -33.79
CA ALA A 455 -1.17 0.64 -34.44
C ALA A 455 -0.20 1.82 -34.26
N ASP A 456 -0.33 2.83 -35.11
CA ASP A 456 0.58 3.98 -35.23
C ASP A 456 -0.24 5.23 -35.61
N TYR A 457 -0.40 6.17 -34.67
CA TYR A 457 -1.24 7.35 -34.81
C TYR A 457 -0.40 8.63 -34.73
N ARG A 458 -0.33 9.39 -35.82
CA ARG A 458 0.38 10.67 -35.88
C ARG A 458 -0.57 11.85 -35.66
N ASN A 459 0.00 12.95 -35.19
CA ASN A 459 -0.64 14.21 -34.82
C ASN A 459 -1.73 14.06 -33.74
N VAL A 460 -1.51 13.17 -32.76
CA VAL A 460 -2.41 12.97 -31.61
C VAL A 460 -1.67 12.95 -30.27
N ASN A 461 -2.33 13.47 -29.24
CA ASN A 461 -1.98 13.34 -27.82
C ASN A 461 -2.92 12.38 -27.05
N SER A 462 -3.95 11.84 -27.70
CA SER A 462 -4.81 10.78 -27.18
C SER A 462 -5.22 9.80 -28.28
N LEU A 463 -5.51 8.55 -27.92
CA LEU A 463 -5.96 7.55 -28.90
C LEU A 463 -7.35 7.94 -29.43
N PRO A 464 -7.60 7.85 -30.76
CA PRO A 464 -8.89 8.21 -31.34
C PRO A 464 -10.07 7.47 -30.69
N THR A 465 -11.18 8.18 -30.46
CA THR A 465 -12.40 7.62 -29.88
C THR A 465 -12.86 6.37 -30.62
N GLY A 466 -13.10 5.28 -29.89
CA GLY A 466 -13.51 4.00 -30.47
C GLY A 466 -12.35 3.11 -30.95
N THR A 467 -11.09 3.47 -30.68
CA THR A 467 -9.93 2.59 -30.86
C THR A 467 -10.16 1.25 -30.15
N LYS A 468 -9.84 0.14 -30.84
CA LYS A 468 -9.99 -1.23 -30.33
C LYS A 468 -8.73 -2.05 -30.57
N VAL A 469 -8.41 -2.92 -29.63
CA VAL A 469 -7.34 -3.91 -29.74
C VAL A 469 -7.95 -5.30 -29.92
N VAL A 470 -7.35 -6.09 -30.83
CA VAL A 470 -7.64 -7.51 -31.02
C VAL A 470 -6.50 -8.33 -30.44
N LEU A 471 -6.81 -9.22 -29.49
CA LEU A 471 -5.83 -10.13 -28.90
C LEU A 471 -5.59 -11.35 -29.82
N PRO A 472 -4.33 -11.82 -29.96
CA PRO A 472 -4.01 -12.86 -30.93
C PRO A 472 -4.64 -14.20 -30.56
N ARG A 473 -4.77 -14.52 -29.26
CA ARG A 473 -5.30 -15.77 -28.70
C ARG A 473 -5.96 -15.53 -27.33
N ALA A 474 -6.31 -16.62 -26.65
CA ALA A 474 -6.71 -16.63 -25.23
C ALA A 474 -5.50 -16.52 -24.29
N GLY A 475 -5.75 -16.10 -23.04
CA GLY A 475 -4.77 -15.99 -21.96
C GLY A 475 -4.35 -14.54 -21.64
N VAL A 476 -3.25 -14.40 -20.90
CA VAL A 476 -2.69 -13.09 -20.51
C VAL A 476 -1.87 -12.49 -21.65
N HIS A 477 -2.14 -11.22 -21.96
CA HIS A 477 -1.52 -10.43 -23.01
C HIS A 477 -1.00 -9.10 -22.49
N ARG A 478 0.16 -8.65 -22.99
CA ARG A 478 0.79 -7.38 -22.62
C ARG A 478 0.46 -6.32 -23.65
N VAL A 479 -0.36 -5.34 -23.26
CA VAL A 479 -0.77 -4.22 -24.11
C VAL A 479 -0.03 -2.97 -23.66
N ALA A 480 0.60 -2.26 -24.60
CA ALA A 480 1.35 -1.05 -24.28
C ALA A 480 1.01 0.09 -25.22
N VAL A 481 0.98 1.31 -24.68
CA VAL A 481 0.85 2.55 -25.46
C VAL A 481 2.07 3.40 -25.14
N GLN A 482 2.67 3.97 -26.18
CA GLN A 482 3.79 4.89 -26.04
C GLN A 482 3.53 6.19 -26.78
N THR A 483 3.96 7.31 -26.19
CA THR A 483 3.88 8.66 -26.74
C THR A 483 5.27 9.18 -27.07
N HIS A 484 5.44 9.81 -28.23
CA HIS A 484 6.68 10.52 -28.54
C HIS A 484 6.65 11.91 -27.89
N ASP A 485 7.51 12.13 -26.91
CA ASP A 485 7.78 13.44 -26.36
C ASP A 485 8.66 14.23 -27.36
N SER A 486 8.12 15.33 -27.88
CA SER A 486 8.81 16.20 -28.83
C SER A 486 9.87 17.11 -28.20
N SER A 487 9.88 17.29 -26.87
CA SER A 487 10.84 18.15 -26.18
C SER A 487 12.16 17.41 -25.90
N THR A 488 12.08 16.17 -25.42
CA THR A 488 13.26 15.34 -25.15
C THR A 488 13.61 14.36 -26.27
N GLY A 489 12.72 14.16 -27.26
CA GLY A 489 12.92 13.21 -28.36
C GLY A 489 12.78 11.73 -27.96
N ASN A 490 12.17 11.46 -26.80
CA ASN A 490 12.05 10.12 -26.24
C ASN A 490 10.64 9.53 -26.41
N TRP A 491 10.56 8.20 -26.40
CA TRP A 491 9.30 7.48 -26.27
C TRP A 491 9.00 7.21 -24.79
N VAL A 492 7.99 7.91 -24.25
CA VAL A 492 7.41 7.58 -22.94
C VAL A 492 6.39 6.46 -23.14
N LYS A 493 6.21 5.59 -22.13
CA LYS A 493 5.45 4.34 -22.30
C LYS A 493 4.65 3.96 -21.06
N SER A 494 3.40 3.55 -21.28
CA SER A 494 2.57 2.84 -20.32
C SER A 494 2.28 1.42 -20.81
N VAL A 495 2.04 0.50 -19.87
CA VAL A 495 1.81 -0.92 -20.12
C VAL A 495 0.73 -1.41 -19.17
N ILE A 496 -0.18 -2.23 -19.69
CA ILE A 496 -1.12 -3.04 -18.92
C ILE A 496 -1.04 -4.50 -19.34
N TYR A 497 -1.44 -5.39 -18.46
CA TYR A 497 -1.71 -6.79 -18.72
C TYR A 497 -3.22 -7.01 -18.70
N VAL A 498 -3.73 -7.73 -19.70
CA VAL A 498 -5.16 -8.07 -19.81
C VAL A 498 -5.33 -9.55 -20.08
N THR A 499 -6.42 -10.14 -19.57
CA THR A 499 -6.72 -11.57 -19.72
C THR A 499 -7.91 -11.76 -20.67
N SER A 500 -7.69 -12.45 -21.79
CA SER A 500 -8.77 -12.98 -22.62
C SER A 500 -9.18 -14.38 -22.15
N PRO A 501 -10.49 -14.69 -22.11
CA PRO A 501 -10.98 -16.05 -22.29
C PRO A 501 -10.47 -16.68 -23.59
#